data_AF-A0A383AYN2-F1
#
_entry.id   AF-A0A383AYN2-F1
#
_cell.length_a   1.000
_cell.length_b   1.000
_cell.length_c   1.000
_cell.angle_alpha   90.00
_cell.angle_beta   90.00
_cell.angle_gamma   90.00
#
_symmetry.space_group_name_H-M   'P 1'
#
loop_
_entity.id
_entity.type
_entity.pdbx_description
1 polymer ?
#
loop_
_entity_poly.entity_id
_entity_poly.type
_entity_poly.pdbx_seq_one_letter_code
_entity_poly.pdbx_strand_id
1 'polypeptide(L)' 'MTELTTPITEEQVRRLKVGDPVAISGVVFTGRDAVHKYLHEGGDLPEGVCLEGGVIYLCGPVVMKDANGGWQVTAAG' A
#
# COMPACT_ATOMS: atom_id res chain seq x y z
N MET A 1 -19.18 -8.19 -0.42
CA MET A 1 -18.01 -7.34 -0.11
C MET A 1 -16.91 -8.27 0.34
N THR A 2 -15.80 -8.30 -0.40
CA THR A 2 -14.67 -9.20 -0.16
C THR A 2 -13.69 -8.50 0.78
N GLU A 3 -13.31 -9.16 1.87
CA GLU A 3 -12.33 -8.64 2.81
C GLU A 3 -10.96 -9.26 2.52
N LEU A 4 -9.94 -8.43 2.36
CA LEU A 4 -8.57 -8.84 2.16
C LEU A 4 -7.70 -8.23 3.27
N THR A 5 -6.84 -9.06 3.85
CA THR A 5 -5.85 -8.62 4.84
C THR A 5 -4.47 -8.92 4.32
N THR A 6 -3.59 -7.93 4.31
CA THR A 6 -2.20 -8.11 3.86
C THR A 6 -1.40 -8.95 4.88
N PRO A 7 -0.49 -9.84 4.42
CA PRO A 7 -0.17 -10.12 3.02
C PRO A 7 -1.27 -10.98 2.34
N ILE A 8 -1.63 -10.59 1.12
CA ILE A 8 -2.69 -11.21 0.31
C ILE A 8 -2.07 -12.28 -0.58
N THR A 9 -2.65 -13.49 -0.62
CA THR A 9 -2.16 -14.57 -1.48
C THR A 9 -2.62 -14.41 -2.93
N GLU A 10 -1.88 -15.03 -3.85
CA GLU A 10 -2.25 -15.06 -5.27
C GLU A 10 -3.66 -15.65 -5.48
N GLU A 11 -4.02 -16.71 -4.74
CA GLU A 11 -5.34 -17.35 -4.85
C GLU A 11 -6.47 -16.44 -4.35
N GLN A 12 -6.22 -15.60 -3.35
CA GLN A 12 -7.20 -14.61 -2.90
C GLN A 12 -7.44 -13.55 -4.00
N VAL A 13 -6.36 -13.06 -4.61
CA VAL A 13 -6.45 -12.08 -5.72
C VAL A 13 -7.16 -12.67 -6.94
N ARG A 14 -6.82 -13.91 -7.34
CA ARG A 14 -7.44 -14.58 -8.50
C ARG A 14 -8.93 -14.87 -8.35
N ARG A 15 -9.47 -14.85 -7.12
CA ARG A 15 -10.90 -15.06 -6.86
C ARG A 15 -11.74 -13.79 -7.09
N LEU A 16 -11.10 -12.62 -7.17
CA LEU A 16 -11.79 -11.35 -7.40
C LEU A 16 -12.39 -11.29 -8.80
N LYS A 17 -13.56 -10.67 -8.89
CA LYS A 17 -14.24 -10.38 -10.15
C LYS A 17 -14.39 -8.87 -10.33
N VAL A 18 -14.45 -8.43 -11.59
CA VAL A 18 -14.72 -7.03 -11.92
C VAL A 18 -16.06 -6.62 -11.30
N GLY A 19 -16.05 -5.50 -10.57
CA GLY A 19 -17.22 -4.98 -9.86
C GLY A 19 -17.36 -5.45 -8.42
N ASP A 20 -16.51 -6.35 -7.93
CA ASP A 20 -16.53 -6.75 -6.53
C ASP A 20 -16.13 -5.57 -5.61
N PRO A 21 -16.95 -5.21 -4.61
CA PRO A 21 -16.52 -4.29 -3.58
C PRO A 21 -15.54 -5.00 -2.65
N VAL A 22 -14.36 -4.39 -2.43
CA VAL A 22 -13.28 -4.94 -1.61
C VAL A 22 -12.98 -4.00 -0.43
N ALA A 23 -12.86 -4.56 0.77
CA ALA A 23 -12.24 -3.89 1.92
C ALA A 23 -10.85 -4.44 2.17
N ILE A 24 -9.88 -3.56 2.41
CA ILE A 24 -8.49 -3.91 2.65
C ILE A 24 -8.14 -3.57 4.10
N SER A 25 -7.54 -4.52 4.81
CA SER A 25 -7.01 -4.36 6.16
C SER A 25 -5.52 -4.72 6.21
N GLY A 26 -4.79 -4.16 7.17
CA GLY A 26 -3.35 -4.41 7.33
C GLY A 26 -2.49 -3.26 6.84
N VAL A 27 -1.27 -3.59 6.40
CA VAL A 27 -0.24 -2.62 6.00
C VAL A 27 -0.33 -2.36 4.51
N VAL A 28 -0.47 -1.09 4.15
CA VAL A 28 -0.44 -0.62 2.76
C VAL A 28 0.69 0.38 2.60
N PHE A 29 1.36 0.35 1.45
CA PHE A 29 2.42 1.31 1.12
C PHE A 29 1.92 2.28 0.07
N THR A 30 2.20 3.58 0.22
CA THR A 30 1.87 4.56 -0.82
C THR A 30 3.05 4.73 -1.77
N GLY A 31 2.80 4.73 -3.08
CA GLY A 31 3.86 4.91 -4.08
C GLY A 31 3.28 5.38 -5.40
N ARG A 32 3.94 6.36 -6.02
CA ARG A 32 3.55 6.94 -7.32
C ARG A 32 4.74 6.90 -8.28
N ASP A 33 4.72 7.78 -9.27
CA ASP A 33 5.66 7.91 -10.37
C ASP A 33 7.14 7.77 -9.94
N ALA A 34 7.57 8.54 -8.93
CA ALA A 34 8.96 8.54 -8.46
C ALA A 34 9.38 7.21 -7.81
N VAL A 35 8.48 6.58 -7.04
CA VAL A 35 8.74 5.29 -6.39
C VAL A 35 8.86 4.19 -7.45
N HIS A 36 7.93 4.14 -8.40
CA HIS A 36 8.00 3.17 -9.50
C HIS A 36 9.27 3.32 -10.33
N LYS A 37 9.66 4.57 -10.66
CA LYS A 37 10.90 4.84 -11.38
C LYS A 37 12.13 4.34 -10.61
N TYR A 38 12.22 4.69 -9.32
CA TYR A 38 13.34 4.28 -8.46
C TYR A 38 13.48 2.75 -8.38
N LEU A 39 12.37 2.02 -8.17
CA LEU A 39 12.39 0.56 -8.12
C LEU A 39 12.73 -0.07 -9.48
N HIS A 40 12.24 0.51 -10.57
CA HIS A 40 12.58 0.07 -11.93
C HIS A 40 14.07 0.24 -12.24
N GLU A 41 14.68 1.32 -11.75
CA GLU A 41 16.11 1.61 -11.90
C GLU A 41 17.02 0.77 -10.97
N GLY A 42 16.44 -0.16 -10.20
CA GLY A 42 17.18 -1.09 -9.33
C GLY A 42 17.38 -0.57 -7.90
N GLY A 43 16.59 0.40 -7.46
CA GLY A 43 16.58 0.88 -6.08
C GLY A 43 16.13 -0.18 -5.07
N ASP A 44 16.76 -0.17 -3.89
CA ASP A 44 16.45 -1.09 -2.80
C ASP A 44 15.21 -0.68 -2.02
N LEU A 45 14.48 -1.68 -1.51
CA LEU A 45 13.40 -1.42 -0.56
C LEU A 45 13.99 -1.01 0.80
N PRO A 46 13.33 -0.10 1.54
CA PRO A 46 13.72 0.20 2.91
C PRO A 46 13.68 -1.06 3.79
N GLU A 47 14.49 -1.08 4.85
CA GLU A 47 14.52 -2.19 5.80
C GLU A 47 13.12 -2.47 6.37
N GLY A 48 12.70 -3.73 6.34
CA GLY A 48 11.38 -4.16 6.81
C GLY A 48 10.22 -3.93 5.82
N VAL A 49 10.47 -3.35 4.64
CA VAL A 49 9.45 -3.22 3.58
C VAL A 49 9.47 -4.46 2.69
N CYS A 50 8.33 -5.15 2.62
CA CYS A 50 8.10 -6.25 1.68
C CYS A 50 6.87 -5.93 0.83
N LEU A 51 7.02 -5.97 -0.49
CA LEU A 51 5.92 -5.72 -1.43
C LEU A 51 5.19 -7.01 -1.86
N GLU A 52 5.76 -8.19 -1.59
CA GLU A 52 5.14 -9.46 -1.92
C GLU A 52 3.88 -9.68 -1.07
N GLY A 53 2.75 -9.94 -1.73
CA GLY A 53 1.43 -9.97 -1.09
C GLY A 53 0.98 -8.61 -0.52
N GLY A 54 1.73 -7.54 -0.76
CA GLY A 54 1.41 -6.20 -0.31
C GLY A 54 0.43 -5.47 -1.22
N VAL A 55 0.04 -4.27 -0.78
CA VAL A 55 -0.77 -3.33 -1.58
C VAL A 55 0.02 -2.04 -1.75
N ILE A 56 0.23 -1.64 -3.00
CA ILE A 56 0.74 -0.29 -3.34
C ILE A 56 -0.46 0.59 -3.66
N TYR A 57 -0.73 1.58 -2.81
CA TYR A 57 -1.73 2.59 -3.06
C TYR A 57 -1.11 3.77 -3.80
N LEU A 58 -1.57 4.02 -5.04
CA LEU A 58 -1.10 5.11 -5.88
C LEU A 58 -1.62 6.46 -5.39
N CYS A 59 -1.12 6.91 -4.25
CA CYS A 59 -1.56 8.10 -3.53
C CYS A 59 -0.36 8.94 -3.07
N GLY A 60 -0.53 10.26 -3.06
CA GLY A 60 0.40 11.19 -2.40
C GLY A 60 -0.25 11.68 -1.10
N PRO A 61 -0.03 11.00 0.04
CA PRO A 61 -0.75 11.34 1.27
C PRO A 61 -0.31 12.67 1.86
N VAL A 62 -1.23 13.36 2.53
CA VAL A 62 -0.90 14.50 3.39
C VAL A 62 -0.59 13.97 4.78
N VAL A 63 0.68 14.02 5.17
CA VAL A 63 1.17 13.49 6.45
C VAL A 63 1.57 14.65 7.36
N MET A 64 1.11 14.62 8.61
CA MET A 64 1.47 15.58 9.64
C MET A 64 2.22 14.90 10.78
N LYS A 65 3.11 15.63 11.43
CA LYS A 65 3.76 15.19 12.65
C LYS A 65 2.94 15.67 13.85
N ASP A 66 2.58 14.77 14.76
CA ASP A 66 1.85 15.11 15.96
C ASP A 66 2.77 15.72 17.05
N ALA A 67 2.17 16.20 18.14
CA ALA A 67 2.89 16.82 19.26
C ALA A 67 3.85 15.85 19.99
N ASN A 68 3.62 14.54 19.89
CA ASN A 68 4.45 13.50 20.50
C ASN A 68 5.55 13.00 19.53
N GLY A 69 5.62 13.58 18.34
CA GLY A 69 6.59 13.24 17.30
C GLY A 69 6.20 12.06 16.41
N GLY A 70 4.98 11.52 16.56
CA GLY A 70 4.40 10.51 15.68
C GLY A 70 3.97 11.11 14.34
N TRP A 71 3.76 10.26 13.35
CA TRP A 71 3.26 10.66 12.03
C TRP A 71 1.82 10.19 11.83
N GLN A 72 0.97 11.08 11.33
CA GLN A 72 -0.42 10.79 11.03
C GLN A 72 -0.75 11.16 9.58
N VAL A 73 -1.36 10.24 8.86
CA VAL A 73 -1.95 10.51 7.55
C VAL A 73 -3.29 11.24 7.76
N THR A 74 -3.40 12.45 7.25
CA THR A 74 -4.59 13.31 7.39
C THR A 74 -5.50 13.27 6.16
N ALA A 75 -4.93 12.98 4.99
CA ALA A 75 -5.67 12.75 3.76
C ALA A 75 -4.90 11.76 2.86
N ALA A 76 -5.60 10.81 2.27
CA ALA A 76 -5.09 9.87 1.27
C ALA A 76 -6.23 9.55 0.28
N GLY A 77 -6.21 10.22 -0.87
CA GLY A 77 -7.19 10.08 -1.95
C GLY A 77 -6.80 9.05 -2.99
#